data_AF-A0A4Q2XRJ1-F1
#
_entry.id   AF-A0A4Q2XRJ1-F1
#
_cell.length_a   1.000
_cell.length_b   1.000
_cell.length_c   1.000
_cell.angle_alpha   90.00
_cell.angle_beta   90.00
_cell.angle_gamma   90.00
#
_symmetry.space_group_name_H-M   'P 1'
#
loop_
_entity.id
_entity.type
_entity.pdbx_description
1 polymer ?
#
loop_
_entity_poly.entity_id
_entity_poly.type
_entity_poly.pdbx_seq_one_letter_code
_entity_poly.pdbx_strand_id
1 'polypeptide(L)'
;MTPELSVWQHAIPDDVEELLPLLEAFYLEERLDHDAVSVRRAVVDLLADPDLGGVWLLRVEGVLAGYLIATLGYSVEFGGRYVLVDELF
;
A
#
# COMPACT_ATOMS: atom_id res chain seq x y z
N MET A 1 27.14 2.43 14.78
CA MET A 1 25.86 2.58 14.06
C MET A 1 24.76 2.59 15.10
N THR A 2 24.14 3.74 15.35
CA THR A 2 22.78 3.77 15.88
C THR A 2 21.90 3.02 14.89
N PRO A 3 21.02 2.09 15.32
CA PRO A 3 20.07 1.50 14.39
C PRO A 3 19.20 2.62 13.82
N GLU A 4 19.09 2.70 12.50
CA GLU A 4 18.06 3.51 11.86
C GLU A 4 16.72 3.02 12.38
N LEU A 5 15.96 3.90 13.03
CA LEU A 5 14.63 3.57 13.52
C LEU A 5 13.70 3.50 12.31
N SER A 6 13.39 2.28 11.89
CA SER A 6 12.32 2.00 10.94
C SER A 6 11.05 1.58 11.66
N VAL A 7 9.92 2.14 11.23
CA VAL A 7 8.60 1.85 11.78
C VAL A 7 7.63 1.58 10.64
N TRP A 8 6.91 0.48 10.74
CA TRP A 8 5.74 0.20 9.91
C TRP A 8 4.49 0.64 10.66
N GLN A 9 3.62 1.39 9.99
CA GLN A 9 2.34 1.81 10.53
C GLN A 9 1.22 1.49 9.55
N HIS A 10 0.04 1.11 10.06
CA HIS A 10 -1.13 0.98 9.20
C HIS A 10 -1.55 2.36 8.71
N ALA A 11 -1.79 2.49 7.41
CA ALA A 11 -2.31 3.73 6.84
C ALA A 11 -3.78 3.92 7.25
N ILE A 12 -4.19 5.18 7.34
CA ILE A 12 -5.58 5.60 7.53
C ILE A 12 -6.03 6.43 6.33
N PRO A 13 -7.34 6.67 6.15
CA PRO A 13 -7.83 7.47 5.02
C PRO A 13 -7.16 8.84 4.86
N ASP A 14 -6.74 9.47 5.96
CA ASP A 14 -6.06 10.77 5.94
C ASP A 14 -4.65 10.71 5.32
N ASP A 15 -4.04 9.53 5.22
CA ASP A 15 -2.70 9.34 4.65
C ASP A 15 -2.71 9.30 3.11
N VAL A 16 -3.88 9.32 2.46
CA VAL A 16 -4.01 9.12 1.01
C VAL A 16 -3.13 10.07 0.21
N GLU A 17 -3.07 11.35 0.60
CA GLU A 17 -2.30 12.36 -0.13
C GLU A 17 -0.78 12.19 0.05
N GLU A 18 -0.32 11.54 1.13
CA GLU A 18 1.10 11.20 1.34
C GLU A 18 1.51 9.93 0.56
N LEU A 19 0.56 9.02 0.32
CA LEU A 19 0.77 7.75 -0.38
C LEU A 19 0.80 7.91 -1.92
N LEU A 20 -0.06 8.75 -2.49
CA LEU A 20 -0.19 8.90 -3.95
C LEU A 20 1.14 9.18 -4.69
N PRO A 21 2.07 10.02 -4.19
CA PRO A 21 3.35 10.23 -4.85
C PRO A 21 4.23 8.97 -4.91
N LEU A 22 4.14 8.09 -3.91
CA LEU A 22 4.90 6.83 -3.91
C LEU A 22 4.27 5.83 -4.90
N LEU A 23 2.95 5.78 -5.00
CA LEU A 23 2.25 4.99 -6.04
C LEU A 23 2.63 5.44 -7.45
N GLU A 24 2.66 6.75 -7.70
CA GLU A 24 3.10 7.29 -9.00
C GLU A 24 4.54 6.88 -9.31
N ALA A 25 5.44 6.93 -8.31
CA ALA A 25 6.82 6.50 -8.46
C ALA A 25 6.94 4.99 -8.74
N PHE A 26 6.17 4.15 -8.04
CA PHE A 26 6.10 2.71 -8.29
C PHE A 26 5.63 2.40 -9.72
N TYR A 27 4.53 3.02 -10.17
CA TYR A 27 3.99 2.81 -11.52
C TYR A 27 5.01 3.24 -12.59
N LEU A 28 5.73 4.34 -12.36
CA LEU A 28 6.79 4.80 -13.26
C LEU A 28 7.95 3.79 -13.33
N GLU A 29 8.40 3.25 -12.20
CA GLU A 29 9.51 2.29 -12.13
C GLU A 29 9.14 0.95 -12.77
N GLU A 30 7.94 0.44 -12.48
CA GLU A 30 7.39 -0.81 -13.04
C GLU A 30 6.88 -0.66 -14.49
N ARG A 31 6.89 0.56 -15.03
CA ARG A 31 6.40 0.89 -16.38
C ARG A 31 4.93 0.52 -16.60
N LEU A 32 4.11 0.77 -15.58
CA LEU A 32 2.66 0.59 -15.60
C LEU A 32 1.95 1.86 -16.08
N ASP A 33 0.77 1.69 -16.68
CA ASP A 33 -0.09 2.81 -17.04
C ASP A 33 -0.72 3.41 -15.78
N HIS A 34 -0.36 4.66 -15.47
CA HIS A 34 -0.87 5.37 -14.29
C HIS A 34 -2.10 6.23 -14.65
N ASP A 35 -3.30 5.72 -14.37
CA ASP A 35 -4.53 6.52 -14.33
C ASP A 35 -4.77 7.03 -12.91
N ALA A 36 -4.31 8.27 -12.64
CA ALA A 36 -4.37 8.89 -11.32
C ALA A 36 -5.79 8.93 -10.71
N VAL A 37 -6.85 9.02 -11.52
CA VAL A 37 -8.23 9.06 -11.01
C VAL A 37 -8.65 7.67 -10.53
N SER A 38 -8.35 6.63 -11.31
CA SER A 38 -8.68 5.26 -10.95
C SER A 38 -7.83 4.75 -9.78
N VAL A 39 -6.53 5.07 -9.77
CA VAL A 39 -5.60 4.71 -8.68
C VAL A 39 -6.04 5.36 -7.38
N ARG A 40 -6.32 6.67 -7.38
CA ARG A 40 -6.80 7.37 -6.18
C ARG A 40 -8.11 6.78 -5.65
N ARG A 41 -9.05 6.45 -6.53
CA ARG A 41 -10.31 5.79 -6.11
C ARG A 41 -10.04 4.44 -5.44
N ALA A 42 -9.22 3.59 -6.06
CA ALA A 42 -8.91 2.26 -5.54
C ALA A 42 -8.24 2.31 -4.16
N VAL A 43 -7.30 3.24 -3.96
CA VAL A 43 -6.63 3.46 -2.67
C VAL A 43 -7.63 3.94 -1.60
N VAL A 44 -8.50 4.89 -1.95
CA VAL A 44 -9.53 5.37 -1.01
C VAL A 44 -10.47 4.25 -0.61
N ASP A 45 -10.91 3.42 -1.56
CA ASP A 45 -11.78 2.28 -1.28
C ASP A 45 -11.07 1.27 -0.35
N LEU A 46 -9.80 0.94 -0.63
CA LEU A 46 -8.99 0.04 0.18
C LEU A 46 -8.78 0.55 1.61
N LEU A 47 -8.49 1.85 1.79
CA LEU A 47 -8.30 2.45 3.13
C LEU A 47 -9.61 2.54 3.93
N ALA A 48 -10.76 2.53 3.25
CA ALA A 48 -12.07 2.64 3.87
C ALA A 48 -12.67 1.28 4.28
N ASP A 49 -12.26 0.18 3.64
CA ASP A 49 -12.83 -1.15 3.86
C ASP A 49 -11.75 -2.20 4.24
N PRO A 50 -11.68 -2.61 5.52
CA PRO A 50 -10.70 -3.59 5.98
C PRO A 50 -10.93 -5.01 5.43
N ASP A 51 -12.09 -5.30 4.81
CA ASP A 51 -12.33 -6.58 4.14
C ASP A 51 -11.65 -6.65 2.76
N LEU A 52 -11.23 -5.51 2.19
CA LEU A 52 -10.45 -5.46 0.95
C LEU A 52 -8.96 -5.72 1.18
N GLY A 53 -8.44 -5.39 2.37
CA GLY A 53 -7.03 -5.51 2.71
C GLY A 53 -6.54 -4.37 3.58
N GLY A 54 -5.27 -4.01 3.41
CA GLY A 54 -4.66 -2.91 4.14
C GLY A 54 -3.46 -2.31 3.41
N VAL A 55 -3.09 -1.13 3.86
CA VAL A 55 -1.88 -0.42 3.42
C VAL A 55 -1.03 -0.15 4.67
N TRP A 56 0.27 -0.37 4.56
CA TRP A 56 1.23 -0.03 5.60
C TRP A 56 2.28 0.92 5.06
N LEU A 57 2.58 1.97 5.82
CA LEU A 57 3.60 2.95 5.50
C LEU A 57 4.88 2.62 6.26
N LEU A 58 6.01 2.60 5.56
CA LEU A 58 7.34 2.49 6.14
C LEU A 58 7.88 3.90 6.38
N ARG A 59 8.22 4.21 7.63
CA ARG A 59 8.97 5.42 7.96
C ARG A 59 10.37 5.08 8.45
N VAL A 60 11.36 5.75 7.89
CA VAL A 60 12.78 5.68 8.32
C VAL A 60 13.14 7.05 8.88
N GLU A 61 13.54 7.08 10.14
CA GLU A 61 13.84 8.34 10.86
C GLU A 61 12.67 9.35 10.81
N GLY A 62 11.43 8.85 10.78
CA GLY A 62 10.20 9.65 10.72
C GLY A 62 9.79 10.10 9.31
N VAL A 63 10.62 9.86 8.30
CA VAL A 63 10.35 10.19 6.89
C VAL A 63 9.67 9.01 6.21
N LEU A 64 8.60 9.25 5.45
CA LEU A 64 7.99 8.22 4.62
C LEU A 64 9.01 7.72 3.57
N ALA A 65 9.32 6.44 3.64
CA ALA A 65 10.37 5.81 2.85
C ALA A 65 9.84 4.72 1.92
N GLY A 66 8.61 4.27 2.12
CA GLY A 66 8.00 3.19 1.34
C GLY A 66 6.61 2.82 1.82
N TYR A 67 5.99 1.85 1.16
CA TYR A 67 4.71 1.28 1.54
C TYR A 67 4.57 -0.20 1.15
N LEU A 68 3.58 -0.85 1.75
CA LEU A 68 3.12 -2.19 1.43
C LEU A 68 1.60 -2.13 1.22
N ILE A 69 1.11 -2.62 0.08
CA ILE A 69 -0.31 -2.91 -0.14
C ILE A 69 -0.50 -4.42 -0.11
N ALA A 70 -1.42 -4.87 0.74
CA ALA A 70 -1.82 -6.27 0.75
C ALA A 70 -3.35 -6.40 0.72
N THR A 71 -3.87 -7.20 -0.21
CA THR A 71 -5.30 -7.38 -0.44
C THR A 71 -5.77 -8.76 -0.03
N LEU A 72 -7.04 -8.87 0.36
CA LEU A 72 -7.66 -10.13 0.78
C LEU A 72 -8.41 -10.77 -0.39
N GLY A 73 -8.17 -12.07 -0.58
CA GLY A 73 -8.88 -12.89 -1.55
C GLY A 73 -9.44 -14.17 -0.94
N TYR A 74 -10.27 -14.88 -1.70
CA TYR A 74 -10.73 -16.23 -1.35
C TYR A 74 -10.48 -17.18 -2.52
N SER A 75 -9.88 -18.33 -2.24
CA SER A 75 -9.62 -19.34 -3.25
C SER A 75 -9.98 -20.71 -2.72
N VAL A 76 -10.80 -21.45 -3.48
CA VAL A 76 -11.06 -22.86 -3.19
C VAL A 76 -9.79 -23.69 -3.38
N GLU A 77 -8.96 -23.33 -4.36
CA GLU A 77 -7.67 -24.00 -4.63
C GLU A 77 -6.68 -23.81 -3.47
N PHE A 78 -6.74 -22.67 -2.78
CA PHE A 78 -5.97 -22.41 -1.55
C PHE A 78 -6.73 -22.76 -0.26
N GLY A 79 -7.95 -23.32 -0.38
CA GLY A 79 -8.74 -23.79 0.75
C GLY A 79 -9.26 -22.71 1.69
N GLY A 80 -9.37 -21.45 1.25
CA GLY A 80 -9.89 -20.37 2.09
C GLY A 80 -9.44 -18.97 1.71
N ARG A 81 -9.43 -18.09 2.72
CA ARG A 81 -8.90 -16.72 2.61
C ARG A 81 -7.39 -16.74 2.41
N TYR A 82 -6.90 -15.87 1.55
CA TYR A 82 -5.47 -15.62 1.37
C TYR A 82 -5.21 -14.11 1.32
N VAL A 83 -3.94 -13.75 1.49
CA VAL A 83 -3.44 -12.39 1.31
C VAL A 83 -2.59 -12.37 0.05
N LEU A 84 -2.87 -11.45 -0.85
CA LEU A 84 -1.98 -11.09 -1.95
C LEU A 84 -1.17 -9.86 -1.50
N VAL A 85 0.16 -9.95 -1.57
CA VAL A 85 0.99 -8.75 -1.55
C VAL A 85 0.89 -8.16 -2.96
N ASP A 86 0.13 -7.07 -3.08
CA ASP A 86 -0.15 -6.43 -4.36
C ASP A 86 1.02 -5.54 -4.78
N GLU A 87 1.51 -4.72 -3.84
CA GLU A 87 2.61 -3.79 -4.07
C GLU A 87 3.52 -3.70 -2.84
N LEU A 88 4.83 -3.59 -3.07
CA LEU A 88 5.85 -3.30 -2.06
C LEU A 88 6.89 -2.37 -2.71
N PHE A 89 6.99 -1.15 -2.21
CA PHE A 89 7.82 -0.09 -2.77
C PHE A 89 8.53 0.69 -1.67
#